data_AF-A0A2E9Q9Q9-F1
#
_entry.id   AF-A0A2E9Q9Q9-F1
#
_cell.length_a   1.000
_cell.length_b   1.000
_cell.length_c   1.000
_cell.angle_alpha   90.00
_cell.angle_beta   90.00
_cell.angle_gamma   90.00
#
_symmetry.space_group_name_H-M   'P 1'
#
loop_
_entity.id
_entity.type
_entity.pdbx_description
1 polymer ?
#
loop_
_entity_poly.entity_id
_entity_poly.type
_entity_poly.pdbx_seq_one_letter_code
_entity_poly.pdbx_strand_id
1 'polypeptide(L)'
;MKQKLYSLLIFTAVLALGSVSCLTGIQAEPSPAIQSRYAYDQDWENIKEAILNKDVKKLSAYAASDAVDAQLIIDSFHADQDFLDQLKKAGYKDLRTENDGDRVLLVFAAELSGADEEGNEYESGLYLYFNQGDPSLELVNFLADG
;
A
#
# COMPACT_ATOMS: atom_id res chain seq x y z
N MET A 1 25.98 7.81 -46.57
CA MET A 1 25.03 8.90 -46.93
C MET A 1 23.65 8.31 -47.01
N LYS A 2 22.68 8.99 -46.39
CA LYS A 2 21.25 8.65 -46.33
C LYS A 2 20.55 9.02 -47.65
N GLN A 3 19.31 8.53 -47.79
CA GLN A 3 18.22 8.98 -48.69
C GLN A 3 18.28 8.43 -50.12
N LYS A 4 17.19 7.98 -50.78
CA LYS A 4 15.73 8.06 -50.58
C LYS A 4 15.13 6.90 -51.37
N LEU A 5 13.99 6.35 -50.96
CA LEU A 5 13.03 5.82 -51.93
C LEU A 5 11.61 5.99 -51.38
N TYR A 6 10.84 6.82 -52.06
CA TYR A 6 9.40 6.97 -51.88
C TYR A 6 8.73 5.73 -52.48
N SER A 7 7.72 5.18 -51.82
CA SER A 7 6.71 4.39 -52.52
C SER A 7 5.36 4.51 -51.83
N LEU A 8 4.49 5.21 -52.54
CA LEU A 8 3.05 5.30 -52.38
C LEU A 8 2.44 3.98 -52.83
N LEU A 9 1.66 3.29 -51.99
CA LEU A 9 0.71 2.27 -52.44
C LEU A 9 -0.50 2.23 -51.50
N ILE A 10 -1.62 2.68 -52.06
CA ILE A 10 -2.98 2.54 -51.54
C ILE A 10 -3.41 1.09 -51.80
N PHE A 11 -4.02 0.41 -50.84
CA PHE A 11 -4.82 -0.78 -51.11
C PHE A 11 -6.17 -0.71 -50.40
N THR A 12 -7.19 -0.83 -51.24
CA THR A 12 -8.62 -0.84 -50.93
C THR A 12 -9.08 -2.22 -50.46
N ALA A 13 -10.08 -2.18 -49.59
CA ALA A 13 -10.97 -3.22 -49.05
C ALA A 13 -11.02 -4.62 -49.68
N VAL A 14 -11.20 -5.63 -48.81
CA VAL A 14 -11.88 -6.90 -49.14
C VAL A 14 -12.87 -7.27 -48.02
N LEU A 15 -14.12 -7.51 -48.45
CA LEU A 15 -15.26 -8.11 -47.75
C LEU A 15 -15.00 -9.56 -47.31
N ALA A 16 -15.60 -9.99 -46.19
CA ALA A 16 -16.30 -11.29 -46.04
C ALA A 16 -16.81 -11.42 -44.58
N LEU A 17 -18.13 -11.32 -44.35
CA LEU A 17 -19.08 -12.45 -44.24
C LEU A 17 -18.98 -13.23 -42.91
N GLY A 18 -20.03 -13.03 -42.09
CA GLY A 18 -20.80 -14.13 -41.53
C GLY A 18 -20.23 -14.88 -40.33
N SER A 19 -20.78 -14.58 -39.15
CA SER A 19 -21.37 -15.63 -38.30
C SER A 19 -22.26 -14.97 -37.25
N VAL A 20 -23.57 -15.18 -37.38
CA VAL A 20 -24.48 -15.14 -36.24
C VAL A 20 -24.10 -16.36 -35.39
N SER A 21 -23.55 -16.11 -34.21
CA SER A 21 -23.50 -17.12 -33.16
C SER A 21 -24.12 -16.49 -31.93
N CYS A 22 -25.39 -16.85 -31.69
CA CYS A 22 -25.99 -16.80 -30.37
C CYS A 22 -25.17 -17.71 -29.47
N LEU A 23 -24.19 -17.13 -28.76
CA LEU A 23 -23.77 -17.67 -27.48
C LEU A 23 -24.21 -16.66 -26.43
N THR A 24 -25.17 -17.08 -25.63
CA THR A 24 -25.43 -16.56 -24.29
C THR A 24 -24.15 -16.73 -23.45
N GLY A 25 -23.21 -15.82 -23.65
CA GLY A 25 -22.23 -15.48 -22.63
C GLY A 25 -22.90 -14.44 -21.76
N ILE A 26 -23.31 -14.82 -20.56
CA ILE A 26 -23.55 -13.88 -19.47
C ILE A 26 -22.25 -13.10 -19.34
N GLN A 27 -22.21 -11.91 -19.95
CA GLN A 27 -21.19 -10.93 -19.69
C GLN A 27 -21.40 -10.59 -18.22
N ALA A 28 -20.59 -11.18 -17.34
CA ALA A 28 -20.47 -10.73 -15.98
C ALA A 28 -20.15 -9.24 -16.08
N GLU A 29 -21.15 -8.41 -15.80
CA GLU A 29 -20.95 -6.99 -15.62
C GLU A 29 -19.80 -6.85 -14.63
N PRO A 30 -18.79 -5.99 -14.90
CA PRO A 30 -17.80 -5.70 -13.89
C PRO A 30 -18.60 -5.22 -12.69
N SER A 31 -18.67 -6.05 -11.65
CA SER A 31 -19.27 -5.66 -10.39
C SER A 31 -18.65 -4.32 -10.05
N PRO A 32 -19.42 -3.23 -9.88
CA PRO A 32 -18.83 -1.97 -9.51
C PRO A 32 -18.04 -2.27 -8.26
N ALA A 33 -16.71 -2.16 -8.35
CA ALA A 33 -15.87 -2.19 -7.18
C ALA A 33 -16.53 -1.16 -6.28
N ILE A 34 -17.17 -1.61 -5.21
CA ILE A 34 -17.70 -0.72 -4.20
C ILE A 34 -16.42 -0.06 -3.70
N GLN A 35 -16.09 1.11 -4.26
CA GLN A 35 -15.17 2.03 -3.62
C GLN A 35 -15.65 2.03 -2.18
N SER A 36 -14.79 1.57 -1.28
CA SER A 36 -15.01 1.76 0.15
C SER A 36 -15.56 3.18 0.30
N ARG A 37 -16.64 3.36 1.07
CA ARG A 37 -17.20 4.71 1.32
C ARG A 37 -16.12 5.68 1.81
N TYR A 38 -15.03 5.13 2.31
CA TYR A 38 -13.89 5.78 2.94
C TYR A 38 -12.61 5.58 2.13
N ALA A 39 -11.76 6.60 2.12
CA ALA A 39 -10.53 6.65 1.33
C ALA A 39 -9.32 6.10 2.10
N TYR A 40 -9.42 4.88 2.64
CA TYR A 40 -8.38 4.28 3.48
C TYR A 40 -7.02 4.13 2.76
N ASP A 41 -7.02 3.89 1.46
CA ASP A 41 -5.80 3.92 0.65
C ASP A 41 -5.10 5.29 0.74
N GLN A 42 -5.87 6.39 0.68
CA GLN A 42 -5.33 7.74 0.78
C GLN A 42 -4.88 8.06 2.20
N ASP A 43 -5.61 7.60 3.22
CA ASP A 43 -5.18 7.76 4.62
C ASP A 43 -3.85 7.08 4.88
N TRP A 44 -3.66 5.87 4.35
CA TRP A 44 -2.39 5.16 4.44
C TRP A 44 -1.24 5.95 3.80
N GLU A 45 -1.44 6.48 2.58
CA GLU A 45 -0.44 7.34 1.95
C GLU A 45 -0.13 8.60 2.77
N ASN A 46 -1.14 9.24 3.37
CA ASN A 46 -0.96 10.40 4.23
C ASN A 46 -0.17 10.06 5.51
N ILE A 47 -0.45 8.90 6.12
CA ILE A 47 0.26 8.40 7.31
C ILE A 47 1.74 8.16 6.96
N LYS A 48 2.01 7.48 5.84
CA LYS A 48 3.39 7.28 5.36
C LYS A 48 4.10 8.61 5.12
N GLU A 49 3.46 9.55 4.43
CA GLU A 49 4.02 10.88 4.19
C GLU A 49 4.33 11.61 5.49
N ALA A 50 3.47 11.49 6.52
CA ALA A 50 3.71 12.08 7.82
C ALA A 50 4.97 11.49 8.48
N ILE A 51 5.13 10.17 8.46
CA ILE A 51 6.32 9.50 9.01
C ILE A 51 7.58 9.90 8.22
N LEU A 52 7.53 9.83 6.89
CA LEU A 52 8.67 10.13 6.01
C LEU A 52 9.13 11.59 6.15
N ASN A 53 8.20 12.52 6.31
CA ASN A 53 8.50 13.95 6.45
C ASN A 53 8.70 14.40 7.92
N LYS A 54 8.67 13.48 8.89
CA LYS A 54 8.76 13.77 10.33
C LYS A 54 7.67 14.75 10.80
N ASP A 55 6.48 14.69 10.21
CA ASP A 55 5.34 15.55 10.54
C ASP A 55 4.52 14.94 11.68
N VAL A 56 4.99 15.17 12.90
CA VAL A 56 4.37 14.67 14.14
C VAL A 56 2.89 15.06 14.19
N LYS A 57 2.56 16.31 13.86
CA LYS A 57 1.20 16.82 13.96
C LYS A 57 0.26 16.08 13.01
N LYS A 58 0.69 15.81 11.78
CA LYS A 58 -0.11 15.02 10.83
C LYS A 58 -0.25 13.58 11.27
N LEU A 59 0.80 12.95 11.78
CA LEU A 59 0.73 11.57 12.25
C LEU A 59 -0.20 11.44 13.47
N SER A 60 -0.10 12.37 14.44
CA SER A 60 -0.98 12.42 15.60
C SER A 60 -2.46 12.60 15.26
N ALA A 61 -2.80 13.17 14.09
CA ALA A 61 -4.20 13.27 13.67
C ALA A 61 -4.86 11.90 13.39
N TYR A 62 -4.05 10.86 13.17
CA TYR A 62 -4.52 9.48 12.99
C TYR A 62 -4.45 8.66 14.29
N ALA A 63 -3.87 9.18 15.37
CA ALA A 63 -3.75 8.46 16.64
C ALA A 63 -5.14 8.29 17.29
N ALA A 64 -5.49 7.04 17.62
CA ALA A 64 -6.76 6.73 18.27
C ALA A 64 -6.82 7.20 19.74
N SER A 65 -5.65 7.45 20.35
CA SER A 65 -5.54 7.96 21.71
C SER A 65 -4.17 8.59 21.98
N ASP A 66 -4.06 9.33 23.08
CA ASP A 66 -2.79 9.91 23.56
C ASP A 66 -1.72 8.86 23.91
N ALA A 67 -2.08 7.58 24.00
CA ALA A 67 -1.13 6.49 24.24
C ALA A 67 -0.26 6.18 23.01
N VAL A 68 -0.67 6.62 21.82
CA VAL A 68 0.08 6.45 20.58
C VAL A 68 1.00 7.66 20.38
N ASP A 69 2.28 7.47 20.70
CA ASP A 69 3.29 8.53 20.58
C ASP A 69 3.81 8.64 19.14
N ALA A 70 3.30 9.63 18.40
CA ALA A 70 3.72 9.92 17.04
C ALA A 70 5.21 10.29 16.91
N GLN A 71 5.80 10.95 17.92
CA GLN A 71 7.22 11.30 17.89
C GLN A 71 8.06 10.05 18.01
N LEU A 72 7.72 9.15 18.94
CA LEU A 72 8.41 7.86 19.09
C LEU A 72 8.36 7.05 17.80
N ILE A 73 7.20 6.95 17.16
CA ILE A 73 7.03 6.22 15.89
C ILE A 73 7.97 6.79 14.83
N ILE A 74 7.96 8.11 14.64
CA ILE A 74 8.82 8.78 13.67
C ILE A 74 10.29 8.49 13.97
N ASP A 75 10.72 8.62 15.22
CA ASP A 75 12.11 8.40 15.59
C ASP A 75 12.53 6.94 15.37
N SER A 76 11.66 5.97 15.69
CA SER A 76 11.91 4.55 15.44
C SER A 76 12.05 4.23 13.94
N PHE A 77 11.15 4.74 13.09
CA PHE A 77 11.26 4.53 11.65
C PHE A 77 12.51 5.16 11.04
N HIS A 78 12.95 6.30 11.58
CA HIS A 78 14.17 6.99 11.12
C HIS A 78 15.46 6.48 11.77
N ALA A 79 15.38 5.49 12.67
CA ALA A 79 16.55 4.86 13.26
C ALA A 79 17.33 4.00 12.24
N ASP A 80 16.64 3.46 11.23
CA ASP A 80 17.23 2.65 10.16
C ASP A 80 16.61 2.97 8.79
N GLN A 81 17.43 3.09 7.75
CA GLN A 81 16.97 3.39 6.39
C GLN A 81 16.12 2.25 5.79
N ASP A 82 16.36 1.01 6.19
CA ASP A 82 15.64 -0.14 5.65
C ASP A 82 14.17 -0.15 6.12
N PHE A 83 13.88 0.33 7.35
CA PHE A 83 12.50 0.52 7.81
C PHE A 83 11.76 1.56 6.94
N LEU A 84 12.41 2.69 6.63
CA LEU A 84 11.84 3.70 5.73
C LEU A 84 11.61 3.16 4.32
N ASP A 85 12.51 2.31 3.83
CA ASP A 85 12.41 1.76 2.49
C ASP A 85 11.30 0.70 2.37
N GLN A 86 11.07 -0.08 3.43
CA GLN A 86 9.90 -0.95 3.54
C GLN A 86 8.60 -0.13 3.60
N LEU A 87 8.56 0.92 4.42
CA LEU A 87 7.40 1.82 4.54
C LEU A 87 7.04 2.46 3.19
N LYS A 88 8.01 2.99 2.44
CA LYS A 88 7.78 3.59 1.11
C LYS A 88 7.16 2.62 0.11
N LYS A 89 7.54 1.35 0.15
CA LYS A 89 7.11 0.33 -0.81
C LYS A 89 5.71 -0.21 -0.51
N ALA A 90 5.29 -0.22 0.75
CA ALA A 90 4.02 -0.79 1.16
C ALA A 90 2.83 0.09 0.74
N GLY A 91 1.92 -0.47 -0.04
CA GLY A 91 0.59 0.09 -0.27
C GLY A 91 -0.41 -0.40 0.77
N TYR A 92 -1.60 0.20 0.79
CA TYR A 92 -2.66 -0.16 1.74
C TYR A 92 -3.09 -1.63 1.61
N LYS A 93 -3.11 -2.17 0.39
CA LYS A 93 -3.38 -3.59 0.11
C LYS A 93 -2.37 -4.57 0.71
N ASP A 94 -1.19 -4.09 1.11
CA ASP A 94 -0.11 -4.91 1.67
C ASP A 94 -0.21 -4.98 3.20
N LEU A 95 -1.14 -4.23 3.81
CA LEU A 95 -1.44 -4.33 5.24
C LEU A 95 -2.05 -5.70 5.54
N ARG A 96 -1.46 -6.40 6.50
CA ARG A 96 -1.95 -7.71 6.96
C ARG A 96 -3.20 -7.49 7.80
N THR A 97 -4.09 -8.48 7.79
CA THR A 97 -5.26 -8.47 8.68
C THR A 97 -4.99 -9.38 9.86
N GLU A 98 -5.11 -8.86 11.07
CA GLU A 98 -4.98 -9.62 12.31
C GLU A 98 -6.27 -9.57 13.12
N ASN A 99 -6.59 -10.66 13.80
CA ASN A 99 -7.75 -10.72 14.69
C ASN A 99 -7.28 -10.50 16.13
N ASP A 100 -7.77 -9.45 16.77
CA ASP A 100 -7.58 -9.16 18.18
C ASP A 100 -8.93 -9.26 18.91
N GLY A 101 -9.22 -10.47 19.40
CA GLY A 101 -10.53 -10.81 19.98
C GLY A 101 -11.66 -10.64 18.95
N ASP A 102 -12.54 -9.67 19.20
CA ASP A 102 -13.69 -9.35 18.33
C ASP A 102 -13.36 -8.26 17.28
N ARG A 103 -12.12 -7.79 17.22
CA ARG A 103 -11.69 -6.70 16.33
C ARG A 103 -10.78 -7.22 15.23
N VAL A 104 -10.90 -6.60 14.06
CA VAL A 104 -10.04 -6.83 12.91
C VAL A 104 -9.10 -5.64 12.80
N LEU A 105 -7.81 -5.89 12.98
CA LEU A 105 -6.74 -4.91 12.87
C LEU A 105 -6.07 -5.02 11.50
N LEU A 106 -5.67 -3.88 10.96
CA LEU A 106 -4.74 -3.80 9.83
C LEU A 106 -3.34 -3.54 10.37
N VAL A 107 -2.37 -4.33 9.92
CA VAL A 107 -1.02 -4.32 10.46
C VAL A 107 -0.02 -4.05 9.34
N PHE A 108 0.73 -2.97 9.49
CA PHE A 108 1.97 -2.77 8.76
C PHE A 108 3.12 -3.34 9.61
N ALA A 109 4.00 -4.12 8.99
CA ALA A 109 5.20 -4.65 9.61
C ALA A 109 6.40 -4.27 8.74
N ALA A 110 7.41 -3.66 9.34
CA ALA A 110 8.75 -3.52 8.76
C ALA A 110 9.73 -4.32 9.61
N GLU A 111 10.34 -5.34 9.02
CA GLU A 111 11.13 -6.35 9.74
C GLU A 111 12.54 -6.38 9.14
N LEU A 112 13.56 -6.41 10.00
CA LEU A 112 14.96 -6.51 9.65
C LEU A 112 15.54 -7.74 10.34
N SER A 113 16.32 -8.50 9.61
CA SER A 113 17.14 -9.57 10.18
C SER A 113 18.51 -9.57 9.54
N GLY A 114 19.51 -9.96 10.31
CA GLY A 114 20.89 -9.96 9.89
C GLY A 114 21.80 -10.68 10.87
N ALA A 115 23.11 -10.60 10.62
CA ALA A 115 24.12 -11.06 11.53
C ALA A 115 25.19 -9.97 11.69
N ASP A 116 25.67 -9.76 12.91
CA ASP A 116 26.77 -8.85 13.17
C ASP A 116 28.14 -9.43 12.74
N GLU A 117 29.21 -8.67 12.94
CA GLU A 117 30.59 -9.08 12.59
C GLU A 117 31.08 -10.30 13.39
N GLU A 118 30.43 -10.60 14.52
CA GLU A 118 30.72 -11.76 15.38
C GLU A 118 29.86 -12.98 15.01
N GLY A 119 28.93 -12.83 14.07
CA GLY A 119 28.01 -13.86 13.62
C GLY A 119 26.80 -14.04 14.52
N ASN A 120 26.52 -13.09 15.43
CA ASN A 120 25.29 -13.10 16.20
C ASN A 120 24.13 -12.64 15.33
N GLU A 121 23.10 -13.47 15.22
CA GLU A 121 21.87 -13.11 14.53
C GLU A 121 21.10 -12.07 15.34
N TYR A 122 20.51 -11.12 14.63
CA TYR A 122 19.56 -10.17 15.19
C TYR A 122 18.31 -10.11 14.33
N GLU A 123 17.19 -9.82 14.98
CA GLU A 123 15.90 -9.57 14.36
C GLU A 123 15.30 -8.34 15.04
N SER A 124 14.77 -7.41 14.26
CA SER A 124 14.07 -6.23 14.78
C SER A 124 12.87 -5.91 13.89
N GLY A 125 11.78 -5.47 14.50
CA GLY A 125 10.53 -5.18 13.83
C GLY A 125 9.86 -3.92 14.33
N LEU A 126 9.29 -3.15 13.41
CA LEU A 126 8.38 -2.04 13.70
C LEU A 126 6.99 -2.37 13.16
N TYR A 127 5.98 -2.28 14.03
CA TYR A 127 4.61 -2.66 13.73
C TYR A 127 3.65 -1.50 14.02
N LEU A 128 2.83 -1.16 13.04
CA LEU A 128 1.75 -0.18 13.16
C LEU A 128 0.41 -0.89 13.04
N TYR A 129 -0.46 -0.71 14.03
CA TYR A 129 -1.76 -1.36 14.10
C TYR A 129 -2.87 -0.33 13.89
N PHE A 130 -3.81 -0.63 13.00
CA PHE A 130 -4.89 0.26 12.64
C PHE A 130 -6.26 -0.40 12.78
N ASN A 131 -7.26 0.40 13.17
CA ASN A 131 -8.66 0.11 12.90
C ASN A 131 -9.10 0.82 11.61
N GLN A 132 -10.13 0.26 10.96
CA GLN A 132 -10.95 1.00 10.00
C GLN A 132 -12.03 1.78 10.76
N GLY A 133 -11.76 3.05 11.07
CA GLY A 133 -12.71 3.95 11.72
C GLY A 133 -13.69 4.60 10.73
N ASP A 134 -14.63 5.39 11.25
CA ASP A 134 -15.55 6.21 10.45
C ASP A 134 -15.19 7.71 10.60
N PRO A 135 -14.61 8.38 9.59
CA PRO A 135 -14.40 7.94 8.20
C PRO A 135 -12.95 7.53 7.85
N SER A 136 -12.03 7.45 8.79
CA SER A 136 -10.58 7.31 8.51
C SER A 136 -9.95 6.09 9.15
N LEU A 137 -8.74 5.73 8.69
CA LEU A 137 -7.88 4.83 9.47
C LEU A 137 -7.57 5.45 10.84
N GLU A 138 -7.50 4.59 11.86
CA GLU A 138 -7.15 4.98 13.22
C GLU A 138 -5.96 4.16 13.67
N LEU A 139 -4.82 4.81 13.91
CA LEU A 139 -3.63 4.19 14.47
C LEU A 139 -3.87 3.92 15.95
N VAL A 140 -4.04 2.64 16.30
CA VAL A 140 -4.42 2.22 17.64
C VAL A 140 -3.24 1.78 18.49
N ASN A 141 -2.17 1.32 17.87
CA ASN A 141 -0.99 0.86 18.58
C ASN A 141 0.28 0.94 17.71
N PHE A 142 1.41 1.02 18.39
CA PHE A 142 2.74 0.90 17.82
C PHE A 142 3.56 -0.06 18.68
N LEU A 143 4.25 -0.99 18.04
CA LEU A 143 5.19 -1.89 18.68
C LEU A 143 6.54 -1.79 17.98
N ALA A 144 7.59 -1.58 18.76
CA ALA A 144 8.97 -1.78 18.34
C ALA A 144 9.51 -3.02 19.09
N ASP A 145 10.00 -3.99 18.33
CA ASP A 145 10.55 -5.26 18.81
C ASP A 145 11.98 -5.43 18.30
N GLY A 146 12.87 -6.01 19.10
CA GLY A 146 14.30 -6.13 18.77
C GLY A 146 15.20 -6.54 19.93
#